data_AF-A0A2M7BL15-F1
#
_entry.id   AF-A0A2M7BL15-F1
#
_cell.length_a   1.000
_cell.length_b   1.000
_cell.length_c   1.000
_cell.angle_alpha   90.00
_cell.angle_beta   90.00
_cell.angle_gamma   90.00
#
_symmetry.space_group_name_H-M   'P 1'
#
loop_
_entity.id
_entity.type
_entity.pdbx_description
1 polymer ?
#
loop_
_entity_poly.entity_id
_entity_poly.type
_entity_poly.pdbx_seq_one_letter_code
_entity_poly.pdbx_strand_id
1 'polypeptide(L)'
;RWIAVGGFTFQPSELVKLTIILALAKYFDRHQIGRSYHLTELFIPFTIVIIPFLFVLKQPDLGTALVFLILFLAMVFFVGLDWRSLLIAGAGGLILTPIGWYFLKDYQKERILTFFGPERDPLGSGYHIIQSMIAVGSGGVFGKGFLKGSQTQLKFLPEQQTDFVFSVFAEEWGFLGGVILVVLFFSLILWGLKIMIHSRDYPGALIAFGITMLIFWEVFINIGMVLGILPVVGIPLPFLSYGGSSMVILMTAIGVLLNISVRRFILQS
;
A
#
# COMPACT_ATOMS: atom_id res chain seq x y z
N ARG A 1 3.14 -9.78 13.83
CA ARG A 1 3.29 -9.38 15.25
C ARG A 1 4.58 -8.57 15.33
N TRP A 2 4.58 -7.51 16.12
CA TRP A 2 5.75 -6.68 16.38
C TRP A 2 6.77 -7.46 17.20
N ILE A 3 8.03 -7.44 16.77
CA ILE A 3 9.16 -8.03 17.49
C ILE A 3 9.98 -6.86 18.04
N ALA A 4 9.99 -6.68 19.35
CA ALA A 4 10.82 -5.66 19.99
C ALA A 4 12.25 -6.20 20.13
N VAL A 5 13.23 -5.53 19.51
CA VAL A 5 14.66 -5.87 19.62
C VAL A 5 15.43 -4.60 19.98
N GLY A 6 16.04 -4.57 21.16
CA GLY A 6 16.98 -3.51 21.55
C GLY A 6 16.43 -2.08 21.48
N GLY A 7 15.13 -1.87 21.76
CA GLY A 7 14.48 -0.56 21.67
C GLY A 7 13.84 -0.25 20.31
N PHE A 8 14.01 -1.10 19.30
CA PHE A 8 13.34 -1.00 18.01
C PHE A 8 12.20 -1.99 17.89
N THR A 9 11.09 -1.59 17.27
CA THR A 9 9.97 -2.48 16.94
C THR A 9 10.06 -2.90 15.48
N PHE A 10 10.34 -4.18 15.25
CA PHE A 10 10.43 -4.79 13.93
C PHE A 10 9.09 -5.44 13.53
N GLN A 11 8.54 -5.07 12.39
CA GLN A 11 7.35 -5.67 11.81
C GLN A 11 7.74 -6.52 10.59
N PRO A 12 7.74 -7.86 10.70
CA PRO A 12 8.16 -8.73 9.60
C PRO A 12 7.36 -8.55 8.31
N SER A 13 6.07 -8.19 8.40
CA SER A 13 5.22 -8.01 7.23
C SER A 13 5.67 -6.87 6.33
N GLU A 14 6.35 -5.86 6.88
CA GLU A 14 6.97 -4.77 6.09
C GLU A 14 8.07 -5.34 5.17
N LEU A 15 8.97 -6.16 5.72
CA LEU A 15 10.04 -6.80 4.96
C LEU A 15 9.50 -7.79 3.90
N VAL A 16 8.39 -8.46 4.20
CA VAL A 16 7.77 -9.39 3.26
C VAL A 16 7.30 -8.68 1.99
N LYS A 17 6.81 -7.43 2.06
CA LYS A 17 6.44 -6.64 0.87
C LYS A 17 7.60 -6.56 -0.13
N LEU A 18 8.78 -6.17 0.35
CA LEU A 18 9.98 -6.08 -0.49
C LEU A 18 10.46 -7.45 -0.97
N THR A 19 10.37 -8.47 -0.12
CA THR A 19 10.77 -9.84 -0.47
C THR A 19 9.88 -10.44 -1.57
N ILE A 20 8.57 -10.18 -1.52
CA ILE A 20 7.62 -10.57 -2.57
C ILE A 20 8.02 -9.92 -3.90
N ILE A 21 8.33 -8.62 -3.91
CA ILE A 21 8.77 -7.92 -5.14
C ILE A 21 10.00 -8.60 -5.73
N LEU A 22 11.02 -8.86 -4.91
CA LEU A 22 12.25 -9.51 -5.36
C LEU A 22 12.01 -10.95 -5.85
N ALA A 23 11.19 -11.72 -5.15
CA ALA A 23 10.87 -13.10 -5.50
C ALA A 23 10.07 -13.18 -6.81
N LEU A 24 9.06 -12.32 -6.98
CA LEU A 24 8.27 -12.24 -8.20
C LEU A 24 9.12 -11.76 -9.37
N ALA A 25 9.94 -10.72 -9.17
CA ALA A 25 10.84 -10.23 -10.22
C ALA A 25 11.80 -11.32 -10.69
N LYS A 26 12.38 -12.10 -9.76
CA LYS A 26 13.25 -13.24 -10.08
C LYS A 26 12.51 -14.40 -10.77
N TYR A 27 11.26 -14.64 -10.40
CA TYR A 27 10.44 -15.66 -11.06
C TYR A 27 10.14 -15.28 -12.51
N PHE A 28 9.72 -14.04 -12.72
CA PHE A 28 9.35 -13.51 -14.04
C PHE A 28 10.55 -13.15 -14.92
N ASP A 29 11.77 -13.06 -14.36
CA ASP A 29 13.04 -12.87 -15.09
C ASP A 29 13.21 -13.83 -16.28
N ARG A 30 12.82 -15.09 -16.09
CA ARG A 30 13.09 -16.17 -17.06
C ARG A 30 12.33 -16.07 -18.38
N HIS A 31 11.38 -15.15 -18.54
CA HIS A 31 10.61 -15.02 -19.77
C HIS A 31 10.85 -13.67 -20.46
N GLN A 32 11.24 -13.77 -21.72
CA GLN A 32 11.46 -12.63 -22.60
C GLN A 32 10.13 -11.92 -22.88
N ILE A 33 10.23 -10.60 -22.95
CA ILE A 33 9.20 -9.66 -23.41
C ILE A 33 8.51 -10.22 -24.67
N GLY A 34 7.19 -10.45 -24.61
CA GLY A 34 6.38 -10.82 -25.78
C GLY A 34 5.59 -12.13 -25.69
N ARG A 35 5.74 -12.93 -24.62
CA ARG A 35 4.87 -14.09 -24.34
C ARG A 35 3.91 -13.79 -23.20
N SER A 36 2.62 -13.96 -23.45
CA SER A 36 1.60 -13.85 -22.40
C SER A 36 1.62 -15.07 -21.49
N TYR A 37 1.50 -14.84 -20.19
CA TYR A 37 1.41 -15.92 -19.21
C TYR A 37 0.04 -16.57 -19.24
N HIS A 38 0.00 -17.89 -19.02
CA HIS A 38 -1.24 -18.63 -18.79
C HIS A 38 -1.50 -18.85 -17.29
N LEU A 39 -2.75 -19.11 -16.91
CA LEU A 39 -3.14 -19.37 -15.50
C LEU A 39 -2.29 -20.44 -14.81
N THR A 40 -1.86 -21.47 -15.54
CA THR A 40 -1.04 -22.57 -14.99
C THR A 40 0.35 -22.10 -14.55
N GLU A 41 0.93 -21.13 -15.27
CA GLU A 41 2.25 -20.57 -14.99
C GLU A 41 2.22 -19.60 -13.80
N LEU A 42 1.03 -19.15 -13.40
CA LEU A 42 0.82 -18.31 -12.22
C LEU A 42 0.76 -19.10 -10.91
N PHE A 43 0.68 -20.43 -10.95
CA PHE A 43 0.53 -21.23 -9.73
C PHE A 43 1.70 -21.02 -8.75
N ILE A 44 2.94 -21.02 -9.24
CA ILE A 44 4.14 -20.78 -8.44
C ILE A 44 4.17 -19.36 -7.86
N PRO A 45 4.06 -18.27 -8.65
CA PRO A 45 4.12 -16.91 -8.11
C PRO A 45 2.90 -16.59 -7.23
N PHE A 46 1.74 -17.17 -7.51
CA PHE A 46 0.59 -17.11 -6.59
C PHE A 46 0.91 -17.77 -5.25
N THR A 47 1.58 -18.92 -5.25
CA THR A 47 1.98 -19.62 -4.02
C THR A 47 2.96 -18.78 -3.18
N ILE A 48 3.90 -18.08 -3.82
CA ILE A 48 4.84 -17.17 -3.16
C ILE A 48 4.10 -16.08 -2.36
N VAL A 49 2.93 -15.63 -2.83
CA VAL A 49 2.15 -14.54 -2.24
C VAL A 49 1.09 -15.06 -1.27
N ILE A 50 0.41 -16.16 -1.60
CA ILE A 50 -0.69 -16.69 -0.79
C ILE A 50 -0.22 -17.21 0.57
N ILE A 51 0.99 -17.76 0.64
CA ILE A 51 1.57 -18.25 1.91
C ILE A 51 1.71 -17.10 2.92
N PRO A 52 2.48 -16.02 2.64
CA PRO A 52 2.58 -14.89 3.55
C PRO A 52 1.23 -14.18 3.76
N PHE A 53 0.36 -14.11 2.76
CA PHE A 53 -1.00 -13.60 2.90
C PHE A 53 -1.79 -14.33 3.99
N LEU A 54 -1.81 -15.67 3.96
CA LEU A 54 -2.51 -16.47 4.97
C LEU A 54 -1.92 -16.30 6.37
N PHE A 55 -0.60 -16.13 6.49
CA PHE A 55 0.05 -15.84 7.77
C PHE A 55 -0.33 -14.46 8.31
N VAL A 56 -0.44 -13.45 7.46
CA VAL A 56 -0.83 -12.09 7.85
C VAL A 56 -2.32 -12.01 8.18
N LEU A 57 -3.18 -12.72 7.44
CA LEU A 57 -4.61 -12.84 7.78
C LEU A 57 -4.84 -13.46 9.17
N LYS A 58 -4.01 -14.44 9.57
CA LYS A 58 -4.05 -14.98 10.94
C LYS A 58 -3.63 -13.97 12.00
N GLN A 59 -2.92 -12.91 11.63
CA GLN A 59 -2.41 -11.84 12.50
C GLN A 59 -3.34 -10.61 12.58
N PRO A 60 -4.66 -10.83 12.51
CA PRO A 60 -5.69 -9.83 12.23
C PRO A 60 -5.39 -8.62 11.29
N ASP A 61 -4.36 -8.64 10.46
CA ASP A 61 -3.89 -7.48 9.68
C ASP A 61 -4.40 -7.55 8.22
N LEU A 62 -5.62 -7.08 8.01
CA LEU A 62 -6.29 -7.15 6.71
C LEU A 62 -5.68 -6.18 5.69
N GLY A 63 -5.20 -5.01 6.12
CA GLY A 63 -4.60 -4.01 5.24
C GLY A 63 -3.34 -4.54 4.57
N THR A 64 -2.39 -5.05 5.35
CA THR A 64 -1.15 -5.59 4.79
C THR A 64 -1.39 -6.82 3.91
N ALA A 65 -2.36 -7.66 4.27
CA ALA A 65 -2.75 -8.80 3.45
C ALA A 65 -3.28 -8.35 2.06
N LEU A 66 -4.13 -7.32 2.01
CA LEU A 66 -4.61 -6.76 0.75
C LEU A 66 -3.48 -6.18 -0.10
N VAL A 67 -2.50 -5.50 0.51
CA VAL A 67 -1.34 -4.96 -0.20
C VAL A 67 -0.58 -6.07 -0.92
N PHE A 68 -0.40 -7.26 -0.32
CA PHE A 68 0.27 -8.39 -0.99
C PHE A 68 -0.47 -8.83 -2.26
N LEU A 69 -1.80 -8.93 -2.20
CA LEU A 69 -2.61 -9.34 -3.36
C LEU A 69 -2.59 -8.27 -4.45
N ILE A 70 -2.77 -7.00 -4.08
CA ILE A 70 -2.78 -5.89 -5.03
C ILE A 70 -1.41 -5.75 -5.72
N LEU A 71 -0.32 -5.92 -4.95
CA LEU A 71 1.04 -5.88 -5.48
C LEU A 71 1.31 -7.04 -6.45
N PHE A 72 0.86 -8.25 -6.10
CA PHE A 72 0.91 -9.40 -7.00
C PHE A 72 0.16 -9.13 -8.31
N LEU A 73 -1.09 -8.67 -8.22
CA LEU A 73 -1.90 -8.33 -9.39
C LEU A 73 -1.24 -7.25 -10.25
N ALA A 74 -0.66 -6.22 -9.64
CA ALA A 74 0.06 -5.17 -10.37
C ALA A 74 1.24 -5.75 -11.15
N MET A 75 2.11 -6.56 -10.51
CA MET A 75 3.27 -7.15 -11.18
C MET A 75 2.87 -8.15 -12.27
N VAL A 76 1.84 -8.96 -12.01
CA VAL A 76 1.30 -9.89 -12.98
C VAL A 76 0.68 -9.18 -14.19
N PHE A 77 -0.02 -8.07 -13.97
CA PHE A 77 -0.55 -7.22 -15.03
C PHE A 77 0.59 -6.63 -15.88
N PHE A 78 1.66 -6.17 -15.25
CA PHE A 78 2.83 -5.62 -15.94
C PHE A 78 3.55 -6.63 -16.82
N VAL A 79 3.70 -7.87 -16.33
CA VAL A 79 4.38 -8.94 -17.07
C VAL A 79 3.56 -9.42 -18.28
N GLY A 80 2.25 -9.13 -18.32
CA GLY A 80 1.38 -9.46 -19.45
C GLY A 80 0.75 -10.84 -19.31
N LEU A 81 -0.46 -10.87 -18.76
CA LEU A 81 -1.34 -12.04 -18.79
C LEU A 81 -2.27 -12.00 -20.00
N ASP A 82 -2.66 -13.17 -20.48
CA ASP A 82 -3.82 -13.24 -21.38
C ASP A 82 -5.06 -12.62 -20.74
N TRP A 83 -5.76 -11.75 -21.47
CA TRP A 83 -7.00 -11.12 -20.97
C TRP A 83 -8.04 -12.15 -20.48
N ARG A 84 -8.10 -13.33 -21.12
CA ARG A 84 -8.94 -14.45 -20.68
C ARG A 84 -8.54 -14.96 -19.30
N SER A 85 -7.24 -15.12 -19.05
CA SER A 85 -6.69 -15.54 -17.76
C SER A 85 -6.99 -14.52 -16.66
N LEU A 86 -6.86 -13.22 -16.97
CA LEU A 86 -7.24 -12.14 -16.06
C LEU A 86 -8.74 -12.15 -15.74
N LEU A 87 -9.60 -12.32 -16.75
CA LEU A 87 -11.04 -12.40 -16.55
C LEU A 87 -11.45 -13.62 -15.72
N ILE A 88 -10.85 -14.79 -15.97
CA ILE A 88 -11.12 -16.00 -15.18
C ILE A 88 -10.66 -15.83 -13.74
N ALA A 89 -9.45 -15.28 -13.51
CA ALA A 89 -8.96 -15.02 -12.17
C ALA A 89 -9.82 -13.99 -11.43
N GLY A 90 -10.22 -12.91 -12.10
CA GLY A 90 -11.11 -11.88 -11.56
C GLY A 90 -12.50 -12.41 -11.24
N ALA A 91 -13.12 -13.17 -12.15
CA ALA A 91 -14.41 -13.80 -11.96
C ALA A 91 -14.35 -14.86 -10.84
N GLY A 92 -13.31 -15.68 -10.80
CA GLY A 92 -13.07 -16.64 -9.72
C GLY A 92 -12.91 -15.94 -8.37
N GLY A 93 -12.14 -14.85 -8.32
CA GLY A 93 -12.02 -14.01 -7.13
C GLY A 93 -13.37 -13.48 -6.66
N LEU A 94 -14.17 -12.90 -7.57
CA LEU A 94 -15.52 -12.41 -7.29
C LEU A 94 -16.46 -13.50 -6.77
N ILE A 95 -16.46 -14.69 -7.38
CA ILE A 95 -17.28 -15.84 -6.95
C ILE A 95 -16.85 -16.34 -5.57
N LEU A 96 -15.56 -16.24 -5.23
CA LEU A 96 -15.05 -16.62 -3.92
C LEU A 96 -15.32 -15.56 -2.84
N THR A 97 -15.68 -14.32 -3.20
CA THR A 97 -15.97 -13.26 -2.20
C THR A 97 -17.05 -13.63 -1.18
N PRO A 98 -18.21 -14.24 -1.54
CA PRO A 98 -19.24 -14.61 -0.57
C PRO A 98 -18.78 -15.78 0.31
N ILE A 99 -17.91 -16.65 -0.20
CA ILE A 99 -17.30 -17.73 0.59
C ILE A 99 -16.34 -17.12 1.62
N GLY A 100 -15.54 -16.14 1.20
CA GLY A 100 -14.66 -15.37 2.07
C GLY A 100 -15.40 -14.74 3.26
N TRP A 101 -16.63 -14.27 3.06
CA TRP A 101 -17.47 -13.70 4.12
C TRP A 101 -17.66 -14.64 5.32
N TYR A 102 -17.80 -15.95 5.10
CA TYR A 102 -17.99 -16.91 6.18
C TYR A 102 -16.72 -17.11 7.03
N PHE A 103 -15.55 -16.86 6.46
CA PHE A 103 -14.27 -16.97 7.17
C PHE A 103 -13.82 -15.66 7.84
N LEU A 104 -14.48 -14.54 7.53
CA LEU A 104 -14.21 -13.27 8.19
C LEU A 104 -14.69 -13.29 9.64
N LYS A 105 -13.85 -12.79 10.53
CA LYS A 105 -14.22 -12.51 11.93
C LYS A 105 -15.21 -11.35 11.98
N ASP A 106 -16.00 -11.27 13.05
CA ASP A 106 -17.08 -10.28 13.15
C ASP A 106 -16.57 -8.83 13.02
N TYR A 107 -15.43 -8.49 13.62
CA TYR A 107 -14.81 -7.17 13.47
C TYR A 107 -14.39 -6.85 12.02
N GLN A 108 -14.05 -7.87 11.21
CA GLN A 108 -13.67 -7.66 9.80
C GLN A 108 -14.91 -7.38 8.96
N LYS A 109 -16.01 -8.09 9.23
CA LYS A 109 -17.32 -7.83 8.62
C LYS A 109 -17.81 -6.43 8.98
N GLU A 110 -17.67 -6.05 10.24
CA GLU A 110 -18.07 -4.74 10.74
C GLU A 110 -17.33 -3.61 10.02
N ARG A 111 -16.01 -3.70 9.80
CA ARG A 111 -15.28 -2.72 8.98
C ARG A 111 -15.82 -2.56 7.56
N ILE A 112 -16.25 -3.65 6.93
CA ILE A 112 -16.84 -3.62 5.58
C ILE A 112 -18.23 -2.98 5.63
N LEU A 113 -19.06 -3.34 6.61
CA LEU A 113 -20.42 -2.81 6.76
C LEU A 113 -20.43 -1.33 7.16
N THR A 114 -19.53 -0.91 8.05
CA THR A 114 -19.37 0.47 8.49
C THR A 114 -18.83 1.35 7.36
N PHE A 115 -18.06 0.82 6.42
CA PHE A 115 -17.70 1.59 5.22
C PHE A 115 -18.92 2.00 4.38
N PHE A 116 -19.88 1.09 4.16
CA PHE A 116 -21.11 1.39 3.43
C PHE A 116 -22.14 2.19 4.24
N GLY A 117 -21.98 2.24 5.57
CA GLY A 117 -22.84 3.01 6.46
C GLY A 117 -22.08 3.43 7.72
N PRO A 118 -21.29 4.51 7.68
CA PRO A 118 -20.44 4.95 8.79
C PRO A 118 -21.23 5.24 10.08
N GLU A 119 -22.50 5.62 9.91
CA GLU A 119 -23.41 5.96 11.02
C GLU A 119 -23.86 4.74 11.84
N ARG A 120 -23.58 3.52 11.38
CA ARG A 120 -23.92 2.28 12.09
C ARG A 120 -23.03 2.01 13.30
N ASP A 121 -21.82 2.56 13.28
CA ASP A 121 -20.83 2.44 14.35
C ASP A 121 -20.24 3.82 14.68
N PRO A 122 -21.03 4.71 15.31
CA PRO A 122 -20.66 6.09 15.57
C PRO A 122 -19.63 6.24 16.70
N LEU A 123 -19.21 5.15 17.35
CA LEU A 123 -18.23 5.14 18.44
C LEU A 123 -16.96 4.35 18.11
N GLY A 124 -16.96 3.50 17.07
CA GLY A 124 -15.82 2.72 16.64
C GLY A 124 -15.23 3.19 15.32
N SER A 125 -15.22 2.31 14.33
CA SER A 125 -14.58 2.56 13.03
C SER A 125 -15.22 3.72 12.25
N GLY A 126 -16.54 3.89 12.36
CA GLY A 126 -17.28 4.99 11.73
C GLY A 126 -16.91 6.34 12.32
N TYR A 127 -16.72 6.41 13.64
CA TYR A 127 -16.23 7.59 14.34
C TYR A 127 -14.90 8.08 13.76
N HIS A 128 -13.94 7.18 13.56
CA HIS A 128 -12.60 7.55 13.09
C HIS A 128 -12.66 8.14 11.68
N ILE A 129 -13.48 7.56 10.79
CA ILE A 129 -13.66 8.05 9.41
C ILE A 129 -14.29 9.45 9.44
N ILE A 130 -15.37 9.62 10.20
CA ILE A 130 -16.10 10.90 10.29
C ILE A 130 -15.17 11.99 10.85
N GLN A 131 -14.45 11.71 11.94
CA GLN A 131 -13.51 12.67 12.52
C GLN A 131 -12.36 13.00 11.57
N SER A 132 -11.87 12.02 10.81
CA SER A 132 -10.81 12.23 9.82
C SER A 132 -11.26 13.21 8.73
N MET A 133 -12.46 13.02 8.19
CA MET A 133 -13.06 13.93 7.20
C MET A 133 -13.31 15.33 7.78
N ILE A 134 -13.77 15.43 9.02
CA ILE A 134 -13.95 16.72 9.71
C ILE A 134 -12.61 17.43 9.89
N ALA A 135 -11.55 16.71 10.28
CA ALA A 135 -10.22 17.27 10.45
C ALA A 135 -9.69 17.85 9.13
N VAL A 136 -9.76 17.06 8.05
CA VAL A 136 -9.39 17.49 6.69
C VAL A 136 -10.20 18.72 6.27
N GLY A 137 -11.53 18.69 6.43
CA GLY A 137 -12.41 19.80 6.06
C GLY A 137 -12.14 21.08 6.88
N SER A 138 -11.81 20.93 8.16
CA SER A 138 -11.56 22.05 9.06
C SER A 138 -10.25 22.80 8.77
N GLY A 139 -9.32 22.20 8.02
CA GLY A 139 -8.09 22.87 7.58
C GLY A 139 -8.34 24.01 6.59
N GLY A 140 -9.49 24.04 5.90
CA GLY A 140 -9.75 25.06 4.88
C GLY A 140 -8.67 25.09 3.79
N VAL A 141 -8.41 26.26 3.18
CA VAL A 141 -7.43 26.38 2.09
C VAL A 141 -5.98 26.38 2.59
N PHE A 142 -5.70 27.10 3.69
CA PHE A 142 -4.34 27.39 4.17
C PHE A 142 -3.94 26.63 5.44
N GLY A 143 -4.87 25.88 6.04
CA GLY A 143 -4.64 25.17 7.29
C GLY A 143 -4.85 26.05 8.52
N LYS A 144 -4.85 25.40 9.69
CA LYS A 144 -4.90 26.07 11.00
C LYS A 144 -3.52 26.50 11.51
N GLY A 145 -2.45 26.04 10.86
CA GLY A 145 -1.07 26.24 11.26
C GLY A 145 -0.48 25.01 11.96
N PHE A 146 0.83 24.87 11.85
CA PHE A 146 1.59 23.74 12.41
C PHE A 146 1.37 23.60 13.91
N LEU A 147 1.06 22.38 14.36
CA LEU A 147 0.70 22.03 15.74
C LEU A 147 -0.49 22.81 16.32
N LYS A 148 -1.35 23.41 15.48
CA LYS A 148 -2.57 24.12 15.92
C LYS A 148 -3.87 23.41 15.51
N GLY A 149 -3.77 22.17 15.04
CA GLY A 149 -4.92 21.34 14.71
C GLY A 149 -5.77 21.06 15.94
N SER A 150 -7.03 21.52 15.94
CA SER A 150 -7.94 21.32 17.07
C SER A 150 -8.35 19.86 17.21
N GLN A 151 -8.58 19.15 16.10
CA GLN A 151 -8.92 17.72 16.12
C GLN A 151 -7.74 16.87 16.56
N THR A 152 -6.55 17.29 16.12
CA THR A 152 -5.27 16.67 16.45
C THR A 152 -4.93 16.80 17.95
N GLN A 153 -4.93 18.03 18.47
CA GLN A 153 -4.58 18.30 19.87
C GLN A 153 -5.54 17.69 20.89
N LEU A 154 -6.83 17.68 20.57
CA LEU A 154 -7.88 17.16 21.46
C LEU A 154 -8.01 15.63 21.38
N LYS A 155 -7.13 14.95 20.61
CA LYS A 155 -7.06 13.49 20.48
C LYS A 155 -8.40 12.84 20.08
N PHE A 156 -9.19 13.53 19.28
CA PHE A 156 -10.47 13.01 18.79
C PHE A 156 -10.31 11.86 17.79
N LEU A 157 -9.13 11.72 17.16
CA LEU A 157 -8.76 10.52 16.41
C LEU A 157 -7.76 9.68 17.22
N PRO A 158 -8.03 8.39 17.49
CA PRO A 158 -6.97 7.45 17.85
C PRO A 158 -6.12 7.13 16.61
N GLU A 159 -4.84 6.78 16.79
CA GLU A 159 -3.91 6.42 15.70
C GLU A 159 -3.65 7.55 14.65
N GLN A 160 -3.71 8.81 15.08
CA GLN A 160 -3.40 9.99 14.25
C GLN A 160 -1.99 10.02 13.68
N GLN A 161 -1.03 9.45 14.41
CA GLN A 161 0.38 9.50 14.03
C GLN A 161 0.76 8.39 13.04
N THR A 162 -0.11 7.40 12.87
CA THR A 162 0.11 6.20 12.07
C THR A 162 -0.84 6.22 10.87
N ASP A 163 -2.08 5.76 11.05
CA ASP A 163 -3.01 5.50 9.95
C ASP A 163 -3.70 6.76 9.42
N PHE A 164 -3.85 7.79 10.27
CA PHE A 164 -4.57 9.02 9.96
C PHE A 164 -3.66 10.26 9.88
N VAL A 165 -2.35 10.07 9.65
CA VAL A 165 -1.39 11.19 9.59
C VAL A 165 -1.73 12.22 8.52
N PHE A 166 -2.33 11.79 7.40
CA PHE A 166 -2.76 12.71 6.35
C PHE A 166 -3.86 13.66 6.81
N SER A 167 -4.79 13.24 7.69
CA SER A 167 -5.83 14.16 8.18
C SER A 167 -5.27 15.21 9.13
N VAL A 168 -4.26 14.85 9.93
CA VAL A 168 -3.51 15.82 10.75
C VAL A 168 -2.80 16.82 9.86
N PHE A 169 -2.06 16.33 8.86
CA PHE A 169 -1.33 17.18 7.92
C PHE A 169 -2.27 18.14 7.17
N ALA A 170 -3.41 17.64 6.69
CA ALA A 170 -4.41 18.44 6.00
C ALA A 170 -5.12 19.45 6.93
N GLU A 171 -5.33 19.14 8.22
CA GLU A 171 -5.86 20.10 9.19
C GLU A 171 -4.87 21.27 9.41
N GLU A 172 -3.58 20.95 9.53
CA GLU A 172 -2.55 21.94 9.83
C GLU A 172 -2.13 22.80 8.64
N TRP A 173 -2.02 22.20 7.45
CA TRP A 173 -1.52 22.85 6.23
C TRP A 173 -2.60 23.12 5.18
N GLY A 174 -3.84 22.69 5.45
CA GLY A 174 -4.99 22.92 4.59
C GLY A 174 -4.95 22.16 3.27
N PHE A 175 -5.87 22.53 2.40
CA PHE A 175 -5.97 21.99 1.05
C PHE A 175 -4.68 22.19 0.25
N LEU A 176 -4.05 23.37 0.34
CA LEU A 176 -2.84 23.67 -0.44
C LEU A 176 -1.67 22.76 -0.01
N GLY A 177 -1.48 22.54 1.29
CA GLY A 177 -0.51 21.56 1.80
C GLY A 177 -0.82 20.15 1.30
N GLY A 178 -2.07 19.71 1.41
CA GLY A 178 -2.50 18.39 0.93
C GLY A 178 -2.20 18.16 -0.56
N VAL A 179 -2.51 19.15 -1.42
CA VAL A 179 -2.20 19.09 -2.85
C VAL A 179 -0.70 19.01 -3.10
N ILE A 180 0.11 19.84 -2.44
CA ILE A 180 1.58 19.79 -2.57
C ILE A 180 2.10 18.40 -2.21
N LEU A 181 1.61 17.83 -1.10
CA LEU A 181 2.02 16.50 -0.66
C LEU A 181 1.66 15.41 -1.68
N VAL A 182 0.45 15.44 -2.24
CA VAL A 182 0.03 14.53 -3.31
C VAL A 182 0.90 14.68 -4.55
N VAL A 183 1.23 15.91 -4.95
CA VAL A 183 2.13 16.19 -6.08
C VAL A 183 3.53 15.64 -5.82
N LEU A 184 4.05 15.75 -4.60
CA LEU A 184 5.35 15.17 -4.24
C LEU A 184 5.34 13.65 -4.37
N PHE A 185 4.33 12.96 -3.83
CA PHE A 185 4.18 11.52 -4.02
C PHE A 185 4.04 11.15 -5.49
N PHE A 186 3.23 11.88 -6.25
CA PHE A 186 3.06 11.66 -7.67
C PHE A 186 4.38 11.81 -8.43
N SER A 187 5.18 12.83 -8.09
CA SER A 187 6.52 13.01 -8.69
C SER A 187 7.47 11.86 -8.37
N LEU A 188 7.41 11.30 -7.16
CA LEU A 188 8.18 10.13 -6.74
C LEU A 188 7.76 8.88 -7.51
N ILE A 189 6.46 8.68 -7.72
CA ILE A 189 5.91 7.57 -8.50
C ILE A 189 6.35 7.69 -9.96
N LEU A 190 6.24 8.88 -10.57
CA LEU A 190 6.72 9.13 -11.93
C LEU A 190 8.23 8.89 -12.07
N TRP A 191 9.01 9.27 -11.05
CA TRP A 191 10.45 9.00 -11.02
C TRP A 191 10.75 7.49 -10.96
N GLY A 192 10.02 6.73 -10.13
CA GLY A 192 10.13 5.27 -10.07
C GLY A 192 9.77 4.59 -11.41
N LEU A 193 8.68 5.02 -12.05
CA LEU A 193 8.30 4.55 -13.39
C LEU A 193 9.35 4.93 -14.45
N LYS A 194 9.96 6.12 -14.34
CA LYS A 194 11.06 6.52 -15.23
C LYS A 194 12.27 5.60 -15.05
N ILE A 195 12.61 5.20 -13.83
CA ILE A 195 13.69 4.23 -13.58
C ILE A 195 13.36 2.89 -14.23
N MET A 196 12.13 2.39 -14.07
CA MET A 196 11.68 1.15 -14.71
C MET A 196 11.85 1.19 -16.23
N ILE A 197 11.37 2.25 -16.90
CA ILE A 197 11.44 2.38 -18.38
C ILE A 197 12.89 2.42 -18.88
N HIS A 198 13.79 3.03 -18.10
CA HIS A 198 15.20 3.17 -18.46
C HIS A 198 16.09 2.10 -17.81
N SER A 199 15.50 1.07 -17.19
CA SER A 199 16.26 -0.05 -16.64
C SER A 199 16.89 -0.84 -17.77
N ARG A 200 18.12 -1.30 -17.56
CA ARG A 200 18.85 -2.08 -18.56
C ARG A 200 18.38 -3.53 -18.62
N ASP A 201 18.17 -4.11 -17.45
CA ASP A 201 17.76 -5.50 -17.29
C ASP A 201 16.29 -5.59 -16.89
N TYR A 202 15.64 -6.65 -17.38
CA TYR A 202 14.22 -6.92 -17.15
C TYR A 202 13.90 -7.16 -15.66
N PRO A 203 14.71 -7.89 -14.88
CA PRO A 203 14.54 -7.98 -13.43
C PRO A 203 14.58 -6.62 -12.74
N GLY A 204 15.55 -5.76 -13.09
CA GLY A 204 15.64 -4.40 -12.59
C GLY A 204 14.39 -3.58 -12.91
N ALA A 205 13.82 -3.74 -14.10
CA ALA A 205 12.56 -3.10 -14.46
C ALA A 205 11.40 -3.61 -13.58
N LEU A 206 11.28 -4.92 -13.37
CA LEU A 206 10.25 -5.53 -12.53
C LEU A 206 10.36 -5.12 -11.07
N ILE A 207 11.57 -5.07 -10.52
CA ILE A 207 11.81 -4.60 -9.15
C ILE A 207 11.43 -3.13 -9.04
N ALA A 208 11.85 -2.30 -10.00
CA ALA A 208 11.54 -0.88 -10.00
C ALA A 208 10.02 -0.63 -10.11
N PHE A 209 9.34 -1.37 -10.97
CA PHE A 209 7.88 -1.35 -11.07
C PHE A 209 7.21 -1.79 -9.76
N GLY A 210 7.61 -2.92 -9.19
CA GLY A 210 7.04 -3.45 -7.94
C GLY A 210 7.19 -2.47 -6.77
N ILE A 211 8.36 -1.86 -6.58
CA ILE A 211 8.58 -0.85 -5.53
C ILE A 211 7.73 0.39 -5.78
N THR A 212 7.67 0.85 -7.04
CA THR A 212 6.86 2.02 -7.40
C THR A 212 5.37 1.78 -7.15
N MET A 213 4.86 0.59 -7.51
CA MET A 213 3.48 0.19 -7.27
C MET A 213 3.20 0.01 -5.79
N LEU A 214 4.16 -0.47 -5.00
CA LEU A 214 4.01 -0.55 -3.55
C LEU A 214 3.76 0.83 -2.94
N ILE A 215 4.62 1.81 -3.26
CA ILE A 215 4.47 3.20 -2.78
C ILE A 215 3.14 3.78 -3.26
N PHE A 216 2.79 3.59 -4.54
CA PHE A 216 1.54 4.07 -5.10
C PHE A 216 0.32 3.56 -4.32
N TRP A 217 0.23 2.24 -4.09
CA TRP A 217 -0.93 1.66 -3.42
C TRP A 217 -1.01 2.05 -1.95
N GLU A 218 0.11 2.17 -1.24
CA GLU A 218 0.10 2.64 0.15
C GLU A 218 -0.38 4.09 0.24
N VAL A 219 0.10 4.98 -0.63
CA VAL A 219 -0.35 6.37 -0.70
C VAL A 219 -1.83 6.45 -1.08
N PHE A 220 -2.23 5.75 -2.14
CA PHE A 220 -3.60 5.77 -2.65
C PHE A 220 -4.59 5.25 -1.62
N ILE A 221 -4.29 4.12 -0.96
CA ILE A 221 -5.17 3.53 0.03
C ILE A 221 -5.23 4.41 1.29
N ASN A 222 -4.09 4.91 1.79
CA ASN A 222 -4.07 5.75 2.98
C ASN A 222 -4.86 7.07 2.78
N ILE A 223 -4.59 7.80 1.70
CA ILE A 223 -5.33 9.04 1.41
C ILE A 223 -6.81 8.71 1.15
N GLY A 224 -7.10 7.63 0.42
CA GLY A 224 -8.47 7.19 0.16
C GLY A 224 -9.25 6.86 1.43
N MET A 225 -8.64 6.20 2.43
CA MET A 225 -9.32 5.91 3.70
C MET A 225 -9.54 7.16 4.54
N VAL A 226 -8.59 8.10 4.55
CA VAL A 226 -8.69 9.38 5.29
C VAL A 226 -9.80 10.26 4.72
N LEU A 227 -9.98 10.24 3.39
CA LEU A 227 -11.04 10.98 2.70
C LEU A 227 -12.39 10.24 2.69
N GLY A 228 -12.50 9.06 3.30
CA GLY A 228 -13.73 8.25 3.30
C GLY A 228 -14.07 7.60 1.96
N ILE A 229 -13.15 7.61 0.99
CA ILE A 229 -13.32 6.99 -0.35
C ILE A 229 -13.12 5.46 -0.27
N LEU A 230 -12.27 4.99 0.65
CA LEU A 230 -11.95 3.58 0.86
C LEU A 230 -12.18 3.16 2.33
N PRO A 231 -12.40 1.87 2.61
CA PRO A 231 -12.54 1.37 3.97
C PRO A 231 -11.24 1.52 4.77
N VAL A 232 -11.37 1.71 6.09
CA VAL A 232 -10.23 1.81 7.01
C VAL A 232 -9.57 0.45 7.19
N VAL A 233 -8.38 0.32 6.61
CA VAL A 233 -7.60 -0.94 6.62
C VAL A 233 -6.31 -0.86 7.44
N GLY A 234 -5.92 0.34 7.89
CA GLY A 234 -4.76 0.56 8.75
C GLY A 234 -3.43 0.44 8.02
N ILE A 235 -3.32 1.10 6.86
CA ILE A 235 -2.09 1.15 6.08
C ILE A 235 -1.44 2.51 6.32
N PRO A 236 -0.19 2.59 6.79
CA PRO A 236 0.48 3.85 7.01
C PRO A 236 0.79 4.57 5.70
N LEU A 237 0.71 5.90 5.71
CA LEU A 237 1.22 6.74 4.63
C LEU A 237 2.76 6.65 4.57
N PRO A 238 3.35 6.30 3.41
CA PRO A 238 4.81 6.21 3.25
C PRO A 238 5.54 7.48 3.66
N PHE A 239 6.68 7.34 4.34
CA PHE A 239 7.58 8.43 4.75
C PHE A 239 7.06 9.48 5.74
N LEU A 240 5.74 9.57 5.94
CA LEU A 240 5.12 10.53 6.87
C LEU A 240 4.63 9.88 8.15
N SER A 241 4.10 8.65 8.08
CA SER A 241 3.54 7.99 9.24
C SER A 241 4.62 7.51 10.20
N TYR A 242 4.30 7.51 11.49
CA TYR A 242 5.18 6.96 12.51
C TYR A 242 5.25 5.44 12.39
N GLY A 243 6.38 4.92 11.92
CA GLY A 243 6.61 3.48 11.82
C GLY A 243 8.07 3.16 11.55
N GLY A 244 8.82 2.79 12.59
CA GLY A 244 10.26 2.54 12.47
C GLY A 244 10.60 1.48 11.42
N SER A 245 9.88 0.35 11.42
CA SER A 245 10.08 -0.72 10.43
C SER A 245 9.73 -0.28 9.01
N SER A 246 8.55 0.33 8.84
CA SER A 246 8.05 0.73 7.52
C SER A 246 8.99 1.75 6.89
N MET A 247 9.45 2.73 7.67
CA MET A 247 10.40 3.75 7.22
C MET A 247 11.72 3.12 6.75
N VAL A 248 12.30 2.18 7.52
CA VAL A 248 13.55 1.50 7.15
C VAL A 248 13.38 0.70 5.85
N ILE A 249 12.27 -0.04 5.70
CA ILE A 249 12.01 -0.84 4.50
C ILE A 249 11.77 0.05 3.28
N LEU A 250 11.00 1.14 3.42
CA LEU A 250 10.76 2.08 2.33
C LEU A 250 12.05 2.81 1.93
N MET A 251 12.88 3.23 2.87
CA MET A 251 14.22 3.79 2.58
C MET A 251 15.12 2.78 1.88
N THR A 252 15.08 1.51 2.28
CA THR A 252 15.78 0.42 1.60
C THR A 252 15.27 0.26 0.16
N ALA A 253 13.96 0.32 -0.05
CA ALA A 253 13.35 0.24 -1.37
C ALA A 253 13.76 1.41 -2.28
N ILE A 254 13.81 2.65 -1.76
CA ILE A 254 14.38 3.80 -2.48
C ILE A 254 15.85 3.57 -2.82
N GLY A 255 16.65 3.02 -1.90
CA GLY A 255 18.05 2.64 -2.15
C GLY A 255 18.20 1.64 -3.29
N VAL A 256 17.29 0.65 -3.38
CA VAL A 256 17.25 -0.30 -4.49
C VAL A 256 16.90 0.39 -5.81
N LEU A 257 15.89 1.29 -5.84
CA LEU A 257 15.57 2.10 -7.02
C LEU A 257 16.76 2.93 -7.51
N LEU A 258 17.46 3.58 -6.58
CA LEU A 258 18.68 4.34 -6.88
C LEU A 258 19.78 3.43 -7.45
N ASN A 259 19.97 2.24 -6.89
CA ASN A 259 20.96 1.29 -7.40
C ASN A 259 20.67 0.87 -8.84
N ILE A 260 19.41 0.56 -9.17
CA ILE A 260 18.96 0.23 -10.53
C ILE A 260 19.21 1.42 -11.46
N SER A 261 18.86 2.64 -11.02
CA SER A 261 19.07 3.88 -11.78
C SER A 261 20.54 4.17 -12.07
N VAL A 262 21.46 3.84 -11.15
CA VAL A 262 22.91 4.06 -11.34
C VAL A 262 23.51 2.99 -12.27
N ARG A 263 23.12 1.72 -12.11
CA ARG A 263 23.63 0.60 -12.92
C ARG A 263 23.26 0.70 -14.40
N ARG A 264 22.30 1.57 -14.77
CA ARG A 264 21.98 1.89 -16.17
C ARG A 264 23.12 2.53 -16.96
N PHE A 265 24.25 2.89 -16.34
CA PHE A 265 25.38 3.52 -17.03
C PHE A 265 26.68 2.70 -17.01
N ILE A 266 26.88 1.80 -16.04
CA ILE A 266 28.21 1.35 -15.59
C ILE A 266 28.93 0.32 -16.51
N LEU A 267 28.39 -0.04 -17.67
CA LEU A 267 29.05 -1.02 -18.58
C LEU A 267 28.94 -0.60 -20.04
N GLN A 268 29.64 0.47 -20.39
CA GLN A 268 30.21 0.67 -21.73
C GLN A 268 31.73 0.47 -21.58
N SER A 269 32.16 -0.79 -21.52
CA SER A 269 33.58 -1.16 -21.59
C SER A 269 33.69 -2.50 -22.29
#